data_AF-A0A1H9CGS1-F1
#
_entry.id   AF-A0A1H9CGS1-F1
#
_cell.length_a   1.000
_cell.length_b   1.000
_cell.length_c   1.000
_cell.angle_alpha   90.00
_cell.angle_beta   90.00
_cell.angle_gamma   90.00
#
_symmetry.space_group_name_H-M   'P 1'
#
loop_
_entity.id
_entity.type
_entity.pdbx_description
1 polymer ?
#
loop_
_entity_poly.entity_id
_entity_poly.type
_entity_poly.pdbx_seq_one_letter_code
_entity_poly.pdbx_strand_id
1 'polypeptide(L)' 'MIGTSFNEGWEARPKVNPFTELSGHTVPCRPGTLPHDALIGQERADPNDQATMEGGAGAYFPGGVFEYRKTFSVPEE' A
#
# COMPACT_ATOMS: atom_id res chain seq x y z
N MET A 1 28.82 -3.57 12.94
CA MET A 1 27.48 -3.96 12.48
C MET A 1 27.26 -3.32 11.11
N ILE A 2 26.86 -4.07 10.08
CA ILE A 2 26.78 -3.54 8.69
C ILE A 2 25.37 -3.02 8.31
N GLY A 3 24.44 -2.94 9.27
CA GLY A 3 23.10 -2.39 9.09
C GLY A 3 22.10 -2.97 10.09
N THR A 4 21.07 -2.18 10.43
CA THR A 4 19.92 -2.60 11.24
C THR A 4 18.71 -2.78 10.33
N SER A 5 17.92 -3.84 10.54
CA SER A 5 16.68 -4.04 9.78
C SER A 5 15.75 -2.86 9.95
N PHE A 6 15.21 -2.36 8.84
CA PHE A 6 14.29 -1.22 8.83
C PHE A 6 12.85 -1.61 8.42
N ASN A 7 12.54 -2.90 8.51
CA ASN A 7 11.32 -3.49 7.98
C ASN A 7 10.07 -3.21 8.82
N GLU A 8 10.21 -2.95 10.12
CA GLU A 8 9.08 -2.74 11.03
C GLU A 8 8.58 -1.29 11.01
N GLY A 9 7.37 -1.05 11.52
CA GLY A 9 6.82 0.29 11.74
C GLY A 9 6.40 1.01 10.46
N TRP A 10 6.14 0.28 9.38
CA TRP A 10 5.56 0.84 8.17
C TRP A 10 4.04 0.83 8.24
N GLU A 11 3.42 1.71 7.48
CA GLU A 11 1.99 1.71 7.21
C GLU A 11 1.77 1.76 5.70
N ALA A 12 0.71 1.12 5.22
CA ALA A 12 0.38 1.06 3.80
C ALA A 12 -1.10 1.36 3.55
N ARG A 13 -1.40 1.99 2.41
CA ARG A 13 -2.76 2.15 1.88
C ARG A 13 -2.76 2.36 0.37
N PRO A 14 -3.90 2.17 -0.31
CA PRO A 14 -4.10 2.73 -1.65
C PRO A 14 -3.84 4.23 -1.65
N LYS A 15 -3.19 4.73 -2.69
CA LYS A 15 -2.87 6.15 -2.84
C LYS A 15 -4.15 6.96 -2.94
N VAL A 16 -4.28 7.95 -2.06
CA VAL A 16 -5.40 8.91 -2.08
C VAL A 16 -4.89 10.20 -2.73
N ASN A 17 -5.79 10.93 -3.40
CA ASN A 17 -5.47 12.26 -3.90
C ASN A 17 -5.17 13.20 -2.70
N PRO A 18 -3.98 13.82 -2.62
CA PRO A 18 -3.63 14.72 -1.51
C PRO A 18 -4.61 15.87 -1.28
N PHE A 19 -5.26 16.37 -2.34
CA PHE A 19 -6.27 17.42 -2.23
C PHE A 19 -7.59 16.92 -1.62
N THR A 20 -7.91 15.63 -1.81
CA THR A 20 -9.09 15.01 -1.18
C THR A 20 -8.87 14.81 0.32
N GLU A 21 -7.62 14.60 0.76
CA GLU A 21 -7.30 14.49 2.18
C GLU A 21 -7.48 15.83 2.91
N LEU A 22 -7.16 16.95 2.25
CA LEU A 22 -7.41 18.30 2.77
C LEU A 22 -8.91 18.56 3.04
N SER A 23 -9.81 17.92 2.30
CA SER A 23 -11.26 17.99 2.53
C SER A 23 -11.78 17.06 3.65
N GLY A 24 -10.91 16.35 4.36
CA GLY A 24 -11.26 15.51 5.51
C GLY A 24 -11.64 14.06 5.17
N HIS A 25 -11.61 13.66 3.91
CA HIS A 25 -11.75 12.27 3.51
C HIS A 25 -10.39 11.59 3.54
N THR A 26 -10.16 10.71 4.52
CA THR A 26 -8.93 9.92 4.58
C THR A 26 -9.25 8.43 4.55
N VAL A 27 -8.51 7.68 3.73
CA VAL A 27 -8.47 6.22 3.84
C VAL A 27 -7.42 5.90 4.91
N PRO A 28 -7.78 5.15 5.98
CA PRO A 28 -6.83 4.84 7.04
C PRO A 28 -5.61 4.06 6.51
N CYS A 29 -4.41 4.49 6.93
CA CYS A 29 -3.21 3.68 6.74
C CYS A 29 -3.28 2.43 7.63
N ARG A 30 -2.91 1.26 7.09
CA ARG A 30 -2.86 0.00 7.83
C ARG A 30 -1.42 -0.28 8.24
N PRO A 31 -1.13 -0.59 9.52
CA PRO A 31 0.22 -0.93 9.95
C PRO A 31 0.71 -2.24 9.32
N GLY A 32 2.01 -2.36 9.11
CA GLY A 32 2.63 -3.55 8.50
C GLY A 32 4.16 -3.62 8.67
N THR A 33 4.72 -4.74 8.26
CA THR A 33 6.16 -5.03 8.26
C THR A 33 6.59 -5.44 6.85
N LEU A 34 7.75 -4.95 6.40
CA LEU A 34 8.32 -5.30 5.10
C LEU A 34 9.06 -6.66 5.14
N PRO A 35 9.16 -7.38 4.02
CA PRO A 35 8.52 -7.09 2.73
C PRO A 35 7.01 -7.31 2.79
N HIS A 36 6.25 -6.44 2.12
CA HIS A 36 4.79 -6.51 2.05
C HIS A 36 4.34 -6.36 0.60
N ASP A 37 3.41 -7.22 0.19
CA ASP A 37 2.71 -7.12 -1.09
C ASP A 37 1.35 -6.44 -0.85
N ALA A 38 1.17 -5.22 -1.36
CA ALA A 38 -0.07 -4.48 -1.17
C ALA A 38 -1.26 -5.03 -1.99
N LEU A 39 -0.98 -5.81 -3.02
CA LEU A 39 -1.97 -6.34 -3.95
C LEU A 39 -2.61 -7.63 -3.41
N ILE A 40 -1.84 -8.48 -2.73
CA ILE A 40 -2.28 -9.83 -2.31
C ILE A 40 -3.52 -9.84 -1.41
N GLY A 41 -3.76 -8.74 -0.67
CA GLY A 41 -4.91 -8.57 0.21
C GLY A 41 -6.10 -7.83 -0.41
N GLN A 42 -6.04 -7.46 -1.70
CA GLN A 42 -7.15 -6.78 -2.37
C GLN A 42 -8.22 -7.79 -2.82
N GLU A 43 -9.46 -7.31 -2.89
CA GLU A 43 -10.53 -8.06 -3.54
C GLU A 43 -10.27 -8.14 -5.04
N ARG A 44 -10.46 -9.34 -5.60
CA ARG A 44 -10.30 -9.56 -7.04
C ARG A 44 -11.52 -9.00 -7.76
N ALA A 45 -11.31 -8.39 -8.92
CA ALA A 45 -12.39 -7.90 -9.75
C ALA A 45 -13.18 -9.05 -10.38
N ASP A 46 -14.46 -8.81 -10.70
CA ASP A 46 -15.24 -9.73 -11.51
C ASP A 46 -14.57 -9.86 -12.90
N PRO A 47 -14.41 -11.08 -13.45
CA PRO A 47 -13.85 -11.27 -14.79
C PRO A 47 -14.58 -10.53 -15.91
N ASN A 48 -15.86 -10.16 -15.71
CA ASN A 48 -16.65 -9.38 -16.65
C ASN A 48 -16.54 -7.87 -16.43
N ASP A 49 -15.87 -7.43 -15.35
CA ASP A 49 -15.62 -6.02 -15.08
C ASP A 49 -14.37 -5.55 -15.84
N GLN A 50 -14.48 -4.41 -16.52
CA GLN A 50 -13.37 -3.83 -17.29
C GLN A 50 -12.28 -3.20 -16.41
N ALA A 51 -12.44 -3.26 -15.09
CA ALA A 51 -11.53 -2.67 -14.12
C ALA A 51 -10.11 -3.26 -14.11
N THR A 52 -9.88 -4.44 -14.70
CA THR A 52 -8.54 -5.07 -14.77
C THR A 52 -7.97 -5.03 -16.18
N MET A 53 -6.90 -4.25 -16.37
CA MET A 53 -6.17 -4.22 -17.65
C MET A 53 -5.43 -5.53 -17.92
N GLU A 54 -4.95 -6.21 -16.88
CA GLU A 54 -4.22 -7.48 -16.99
C GLU A 54 -5.14 -8.71 -17.04
N GLY A 55 -6.41 -8.58 -16.64
CA GLY A 55 -7.38 -9.68 -16.59
C GLY A 55 -6.83 -10.93 -15.88
N GLY A 56 -6.98 -12.08 -16.53
CA GLY A 56 -6.49 -13.36 -16.02
C GLY A 56 -4.97 -13.43 -15.81
N ALA A 57 -4.17 -12.66 -16.55
CA ALA A 57 -2.72 -12.64 -16.39
C ALA A 57 -2.30 -11.99 -15.05
N GLY A 58 -3.06 -11.01 -14.57
CA GLY A 58 -2.93 -10.43 -13.23
C GLY A 58 -3.73 -11.15 -12.16
N ALA A 59 -4.25 -12.35 -12.47
CA ALA A 59 -5.15 -13.12 -11.62
C ALA A 59 -6.37 -12.32 -11.12
N TYR A 60 -6.82 -11.34 -11.92
CA TYR A 60 -7.93 -10.43 -11.63
C TYR A 60 -7.74 -9.52 -10.42
N PHE A 61 -6.51 -9.28 -9.98
CA PHE A 61 -6.28 -8.19 -9.03
C PHE A 61 -6.46 -6.83 -9.72
N PRO A 62 -7.12 -5.85 -9.09
CA PRO A 62 -7.49 -4.56 -9.71
C PRO A 62 -6.31 -3.62 -10.00
N GLY A 63 -5.07 -4.06 -9.73
CA GLY A 63 -3.89 -3.19 -9.79
C GLY A 63 -4.02 -2.00 -8.84
N GLY A 64 -3.37 -0.89 -9.19
CA GLY A 64 -3.46 0.38 -8.47
C GLY A 64 -2.13 0.92 -7.95
N VAL A 65 -2.17 2.11 -7.37
CA VAL A 65 -1.01 2.77 -6.76
C VAL A 65 -1.16 2.70 -5.26
N PHE A 66 -0.11 2.27 -4.57
CA PHE A 66 -0.06 2.18 -3.11
C PHE A 66 1.02 3.11 -2.58
N GLU A 67 0.81 3.62 -1.37
CA GLU A 67 1.79 4.41 -0.65
C GLU A 67 2.16 3.72 0.66
N TYR A 68 3.44 3.82 0.99
CA TYR A 68 4.03 3.32 2.22
C TYR A 68 4.61 4.48 3.00
N ARG A 69 4.28 4.56 4.29
CA ARG A 69 4.73 5.62 5.18
C ARG A 69 5.32 5.03 6.45
N LYS A 70 6.43 5.60 6.90
CA LYS A 70 7.01 5.34 8.21
C LYS A 70 7.51 6.65 8.80
N THR A 71 7.14 6.93 10.04
CA THR A 71 7.74 7.99 10.85
C THR A 71 8.65 7.33 11.86
N PHE A 72 9.88 7.81 11.98
CA PHE A 72 10.87 7.25 12.89
C PHE A 72 11.75 8.35 13.47
N SER A 73 12.25 8.10 14.68
CA SER A 73 13.29 8.93 15.30
C SER A 73 14.66 8.40 14.89
N VAL A 74 15.58 9.32 14.61
CA VAL A 74 16.98 8.96 14.35
C VAL A 74 17.66 8.63 15.68
N PRO A 75 18.31 7.45 15.84
CA PRO A 75 19.08 7.13 17.04
C PRO A 75 20.25 8.09 17.24
N GLU A 76 20.64 8.32 18.50
CA GLU A 76 21.79 9.20 18.84
C GLU A 76 23.16 8.53 18.58
N GLU A 77 23.20 7.19 18.48
CA GLU A 77 24.39 6.36 18.29
C GLU A 77 24.50 5.76 16.87
#